data_AF-A0AAX1JI61-F1
#
_entry.id   AF-A0AAX1JI61-F1
#
_cell.length_a   1.000
_cell.length_b   1.000
_cell.length_c   1.000
_cell.angle_alpha   90.00
_cell.angle_beta   90.00
_cell.angle_gamma   90.00
#
_symmetry.space_group_name_H-M   'P 1'
#
loop_
_entity.id
_entity.type
_entity.pdbx_description
1 polymer ?
#
loop_
_entity_poly.entity_id
_entity_poly.type
_entity_poly.pdbx_seq_one_letter_code
_entity_poly.pdbx_strand_id
1 'polypeptide(L)'
;MSTARRYPHSAAASRPAAAIGCNGSKLKLRSAGLLVFDVADELDAGTLVAGEAGYPRRARVRAQCAFAARQTMEAVQTLLDVCGTGGFAEASRMQQYWRDASVAARHAALNVHVGYEIYGKSLLGVAERISPLV
;
A
#
# COMPACT_ATOMS: atom_id res chain seq x y z
N MET A 1 -16.45 -27.69 -26.35
CA MET A 1 -17.24 -27.63 -25.09
C MET A 1 -16.28 -27.34 -23.95
N SER A 2 -16.26 -26.10 -23.44
CA SER A 2 -15.43 -25.66 -22.32
C SER A 2 -16.35 -25.31 -21.16
N THR A 3 -16.27 -26.08 -20.08
CA THR A 3 -17.03 -25.86 -18.84
C THR A 3 -16.36 -24.73 -18.05
N ALA A 4 -16.76 -23.49 -18.33
CA ALA A 4 -16.47 -22.37 -17.46
C ALA A 4 -17.11 -22.64 -16.09
N ARG A 5 -16.28 -22.96 -15.09
CA ARG A 5 -16.68 -23.11 -13.70
C ARG A 5 -17.18 -21.75 -13.19
N ARG A 6 -18.49 -21.50 -13.27
CA ARG A 6 -19.13 -20.38 -12.55
C ARG A 6 -18.88 -20.60 -11.07
N TYR A 7 -18.08 -19.72 -10.46
CA TYR A 7 -18.06 -19.60 -9.02
C TYR A 7 -19.48 -19.21 -8.57
N PRO A 8 -20.11 -19.93 -7.63
CA PRO A 8 -21.39 -19.50 -7.11
C PRO A 8 -21.22 -18.12 -6.50
N HIS A 9 -22.01 -17.13 -6.94
CA HIS A 9 -22.10 -15.84 -6.28
C HIS A 9 -22.53 -16.10 -4.84
N SER A 10 -21.62 -15.93 -3.88
CA SER A 10 -21.96 -16.04 -2.47
C SER A 10 -22.98 -14.94 -2.13
N ALA A 11 -23.91 -15.20 -1.22
CA ALA A 11 -24.90 -14.23 -0.75
C ALA A 11 -24.28 -12.94 -0.15
N ALA A 12 -22.96 -12.92 0.09
CA ALA A 12 -22.21 -11.73 0.48
C ALA A 12 -21.96 -10.76 -0.71
N ALA A 13 -21.81 -11.27 -1.93
CA ALA A 13 -21.53 -10.48 -3.13
C ALA A 13 -22.72 -9.59 -3.57
N SER A 14 -23.94 -9.92 -3.14
CA SER A 14 -25.16 -9.17 -3.44
C SER A 14 -25.43 -8.01 -2.46
N ARG A 15 -24.61 -7.82 -1.41
CA ARG A 15 -24.77 -6.72 -0.46
C ARG A 15 -24.11 -5.44 -1.02
N PRO A 16 -24.86 -4.32 -1.18
CA PRO A 16 -24.31 -3.08 -1.75
C PRO A 16 -23.06 -2.57 -1.02
N ALA A 17 -23.05 -2.63 0.31
CA ALA A 17 -21.90 -2.22 1.13
C ALA A 17 -20.64 -3.06 0.84
N ALA A 18 -20.80 -4.37 0.58
CA ALA A 18 -19.68 -5.25 0.24
C ALA A 18 -19.11 -4.91 -1.14
N ALA A 19 -19.97 -4.63 -2.12
CA ALA A 19 -19.54 -4.21 -3.45
C ALA A 19 -18.80 -2.86 -3.42
N ILE A 20 -19.30 -1.89 -2.66
CA ILE A 20 -18.65 -0.58 -2.45
C ILE A 20 -17.29 -0.75 -1.78
N GLY A 21 -17.22 -1.53 -0.70
CA GLY A 21 -15.98 -1.82 0.02
C GLY A 21 -14.93 -2.48 -0.89
N CYS A 22 -15.30 -3.53 -1.62
CA CYS A 22 -14.43 -4.18 -2.59
C CYS A 22 -13.92 -3.23 -3.68
N ASN A 23 -14.79 -2.39 -4.23
CA ASN A 23 -14.38 -1.43 -5.27
C ASN A 23 -13.41 -0.38 -4.70
N GLY A 24 -13.70 0.16 -3.53
CA GLY A 24 -12.80 1.08 -2.82
C GLY A 24 -11.43 0.46 -2.55
N SER A 25 -11.38 -0.77 -2.04
CA SER A 25 -10.13 -1.51 -1.82
C SER A 25 -9.37 -1.75 -3.12
N LYS A 26 -10.06 -2.12 -4.22
CA LYS A 26 -9.43 -2.32 -5.53
C LYS A 26 -8.75 -1.04 -6.02
N LEU A 27 -9.39 0.12 -5.86
CA LEU A 27 -8.80 1.40 -6.26
C LEU A 27 -7.60 1.77 -5.39
N LYS A 28 -7.67 1.56 -4.06
CA LYS A 28 -6.53 1.77 -3.16
C LYS A 28 -5.32 0.91 -3.55
N LEU A 29 -5.53 -0.39 -3.79
CA LEU A 29 -4.46 -1.31 -4.20
C LEU A 29 -3.89 -0.94 -5.57
N ARG A 30 -4.73 -0.52 -6.52
CA ARG A 30 -4.27 -0.04 -7.82
C ARG A 30 -3.39 1.20 -7.68
N SER A 31 -3.83 2.19 -6.90
CA SER A 31 -3.05 3.41 -6.66
C SER A 31 -1.72 3.11 -5.97
N ALA A 32 -1.72 2.25 -4.95
CA ALA A 32 -0.51 1.80 -4.28
C ALA A 32 0.46 1.10 -5.26
N GLY A 33 -0.06 0.20 -6.10
CA GLY A 33 0.72 -0.47 -7.13
C GLY A 33 1.35 0.51 -8.12
N LEU A 34 0.57 1.47 -8.65
CA LEU A 34 1.09 2.49 -9.57
C LEU A 34 2.23 3.30 -8.95
N LEU A 35 2.11 3.70 -7.68
CA LEU A 35 3.17 4.44 -6.98
C LEU A 35 4.44 3.61 -6.81
N VAL A 36 4.31 2.33 -6.45
CA VAL A 36 5.49 1.47 -6.22
C VAL A 36 6.18 1.12 -7.54
N PHE A 37 5.43 0.88 -8.61
CA PHE A 37 6.02 0.63 -9.93
C PHE A 37 6.66 1.89 -10.53
N ASP A 38 6.07 3.07 -10.35
CA ASP A 38 6.71 4.35 -10.70
C ASP A 38 8.06 4.51 -10.02
N VAL A 39 8.14 4.22 -8.71
CA VAL A 39 9.40 4.22 -7.96
C VAL A 39 10.40 3.20 -8.49
N ALA A 40 9.95 2.00 -8.84
CA ALA A 40 10.81 0.95 -9.40
C ALA A 40 11.37 1.37 -10.77
N ASP A 41 10.53 1.91 -11.65
CA ASP A 41 10.93 2.41 -12.97
C ASP A 41 11.96 3.55 -12.83
N GLU A 42 11.77 4.45 -11.87
CA GLU A 42 12.72 5.52 -11.55
C GLU A 42 14.08 5.00 -11.06
N LEU A 43 14.07 3.92 -10.27
CA LEU A 43 15.28 3.26 -9.79
C LEU A 43 16.01 2.57 -10.94
N ASP A 44 15.30 1.81 -11.76
CA ASP A 44 15.85 1.08 -12.91
C ASP A 44 16.41 2.04 -13.98
N ALA A 45 15.77 3.19 -14.17
CA ALA A 45 16.25 4.26 -15.03
C ALA A 45 17.47 5.03 -14.45
N GLY A 46 17.92 4.71 -13.23
CA GLY A 46 19.06 5.36 -12.58
C GLY A 46 18.79 6.80 -12.15
N THR A 47 17.53 7.21 -12.05
CA THR A 47 17.16 8.60 -11.75
C THR A 47 17.27 8.95 -10.26
N LEU A 48 17.28 7.93 -9.40
CA LEU A 48 17.47 8.05 -7.96
C LEU A 48 18.96 8.03 -7.62
N VAL A 49 19.62 9.18 -7.82
CA VAL A 49 21.05 9.34 -7.51
C VAL A 49 21.31 9.58 -6.02
N ALA A 50 22.51 9.26 -5.56
CA ALA A 50 22.97 9.53 -4.19
C ALA A 50 23.35 11.01 -3.98
N GLY A 51 23.61 11.39 -2.73
CA GLY A 51 24.05 12.74 -2.35
C GLY A 51 22.94 13.79 -2.32
N GLU A 52 23.32 15.06 -2.15
CA GLU A 52 22.41 16.19 -1.98
C GLU A 52 21.50 16.41 -3.19
N ALA A 53 22.06 16.33 -4.40
CA ALA A 53 21.31 16.55 -5.63
C ALA A 53 20.15 15.55 -5.80
N GLY A 54 20.30 14.32 -5.29
CA GLY A 54 19.26 13.30 -5.35
C GLY A 54 18.31 13.28 -4.15
N TYR A 55 18.63 14.00 -3.06
CA TYR A 55 17.86 13.96 -1.83
C TYR A 55 16.37 14.28 -2.02
N PRO A 56 15.97 15.32 -2.78
CA PRO A 56 14.55 15.62 -2.98
C PRO A 56 13.76 14.47 -3.61
N ARG A 57 14.39 13.74 -4.53
CA ARG A 57 13.77 12.60 -5.21
C ARG A 57 13.65 11.40 -4.29
N ARG A 58 14.69 11.09 -3.53
CA ARG A 58 14.67 10.00 -2.52
C ARG A 58 13.69 10.29 -1.38
N ALA A 59 13.57 11.56 -0.96
CA ALA A 59 12.58 12.02 0.01
C ALA A 59 11.14 11.80 -0.49
N ARG A 60 10.85 12.15 -1.76
CA ARG A 60 9.56 11.85 -2.39
C ARG A 60 9.27 10.35 -2.42
N VAL A 61 10.23 9.54 -2.87
CA VAL A 61 10.11 8.07 -2.92
C VAL A 61 9.78 7.50 -1.54
N ARG A 62 10.45 7.99 -0.49
CA ARG A 62 10.19 7.57 0.89
C ARG A 62 8.74 7.83 1.31
N ALA A 63 8.20 9.01 0.99
CA ALA A 63 6.80 9.34 1.25
C ALA A 63 5.83 8.49 0.40
N GLN A 64 6.12 8.29 -0.88
CA GLN A 64 5.28 7.49 -1.79
C GLN A 64 5.17 6.04 -1.33
N CYS A 65 6.27 5.39 -0.98
CA CYS A 65 6.27 4.01 -0.48
C CYS A 65 5.48 3.88 0.83
N ALA A 66 5.66 4.82 1.76
CA ALA A 66 4.91 4.82 3.02
C ALA A 66 3.41 5.05 2.82
N PHE A 67 3.03 5.94 1.90
CA PHE A 67 1.63 6.14 1.51
C PHE A 67 1.03 4.90 0.84
N ALA A 68 1.76 4.26 -0.08
CA ALA A 68 1.33 3.02 -0.74
C ALA A 68 1.09 1.90 0.28
N ALA A 69 1.97 1.74 1.27
CA ALA A 69 1.79 0.80 2.37
C ALA A 69 0.52 1.10 3.19
N ARG A 70 0.27 2.37 3.52
CA ARG A 70 -0.96 2.79 4.21
C ARG A 70 -2.21 2.46 3.40
N GLN A 71 -2.23 2.79 2.10
CA GLN A 71 -3.37 2.48 1.23
C GLN A 71 -3.61 0.98 1.12
N THR A 72 -2.56 0.19 1.09
CA THR A 72 -2.63 -1.28 1.10
C THR A 72 -3.26 -1.79 2.38
N MET A 73 -2.82 -1.29 3.55
CA MET A 73 -3.39 -1.67 4.84
C MET A 73 -4.87 -1.29 4.97
N GLU A 74 -5.26 -0.09 4.54
CA GLU A 74 -6.67 0.34 4.54
C GLU A 74 -7.52 -0.56 3.63
N ALA A 75 -7.00 -0.96 2.46
CA ALA A 75 -7.69 -1.87 1.55
C ALA A 75 -7.86 -3.27 2.15
N VAL A 76 -6.79 -3.81 2.75
CA VAL A 76 -6.77 -5.12 3.41
C VAL A 76 -7.75 -5.16 4.57
N GLN A 77 -7.80 -4.09 5.39
CA GLN A 77 -8.76 -3.99 6.49
C GLN A 77 -10.21 -4.01 5.97
N THR A 78 -10.52 -3.20 4.95
CA THR A 78 -11.86 -3.19 4.36
C THR A 78 -12.24 -4.56 3.77
N LEU A 79 -11.31 -5.28 3.14
CA LEU A 79 -11.57 -6.63 2.61
C LEU A 79 -11.82 -7.65 3.74
N LEU A 80 -11.09 -7.55 4.84
CA LEU A 80 -11.32 -8.38 6.03
C LEU A 80 -12.71 -8.11 6.62
N ASP A 81 -13.12 -6.85 6.72
CA ASP A 81 -14.46 -6.48 7.19
C ASP A 81 -15.56 -7.02 6.27
N VAL A 82 -15.34 -7.03 4.94
CA VAL A 82 -16.25 -7.64 3.96
C VAL A 82 -16.36 -9.15 4.13
N CYS A 83 -15.27 -9.84 4.49
CA CYS A 83 -15.30 -11.27 4.79
C CYS A 83 -16.04 -11.59 6.11
N GLY A 84 -16.15 -10.62 7.03
CA GLY A 84 -16.72 -10.81 8.35
C GLY A 84 -15.95 -11.83 9.20
N THR A 85 -16.63 -12.49 10.14
CA THR A 85 -16.00 -13.44 11.06
C THR A 85 -15.32 -14.62 10.34
N GLY A 86 -15.87 -15.06 9.20
CA GLY A 86 -15.27 -16.11 8.36
C GLY A 86 -13.91 -15.73 7.79
N GLY A 87 -13.59 -14.43 7.70
CA GLY A 87 -12.27 -13.94 7.31
C GLY A 87 -11.15 -14.37 8.25
N PHE A 88 -11.47 -14.61 9.53
CA PHE A 88 -10.54 -14.99 10.59
C PHE A 88 -10.35 -16.51 10.76
N ALA A 89 -11.11 -17.34 10.04
CA ALA A 89 -10.90 -18.79 10.05
C ALA A 89 -9.49 -19.14 9.52
N GLU A 90 -8.83 -20.15 10.10
CA GLU A 90 -7.49 -20.58 9.65
C GLU A 90 -7.48 -21.00 8.17
N ALA A 91 -8.57 -21.61 7.69
CA ALA A 91 -8.75 -21.99 6.29
C ALA A 91 -8.90 -20.79 5.34
N SER A 92 -9.19 -19.59 5.86
CA SER A 92 -9.27 -18.36 5.07
C SER A 92 -7.88 -17.78 4.86
N ARG A 93 -7.54 -17.45 3.60
CA ARG A 93 -6.31 -16.71 3.27
C ARG A 93 -6.36 -15.24 3.72
N MET A 94 -7.56 -14.69 3.98
CA MET A 94 -7.71 -13.27 4.31
C MET A 94 -7.00 -12.91 5.61
N GLN A 95 -7.13 -13.73 6.66
CA GLN A 95 -6.39 -13.51 7.91
C GLN A 95 -4.87 -13.61 7.74
N GLN A 96 -4.39 -14.45 6.82
CA GLN A 96 -2.96 -14.52 6.52
C GLN A 96 -2.48 -13.21 5.90
N TYR A 97 -3.14 -12.74 4.83
CA TYR A 97 -2.80 -11.46 4.20
C TYR A 97 -2.86 -10.28 5.17
N TRP A 98 -3.87 -10.25 6.04
CA TRP A 98 -3.99 -9.22 7.06
C TRP A 98 -2.82 -9.24 8.06
N ARG A 99 -2.42 -10.40 8.57
CA ARG A 99 -1.28 -10.53 9.49
C ARG A 99 0.02 -10.13 8.80
N ASP A 100 0.28 -10.67 7.61
CA ASP A 100 1.53 -10.46 6.88
C ASP A 100 1.68 -8.97 6.51
N ALA A 101 0.64 -8.37 5.93
CA ALA A 101 0.64 -6.95 5.59
C ALA A 101 0.77 -6.07 6.84
N SER A 102 0.09 -6.43 7.94
CA SER A 102 0.20 -5.71 9.22
C SER A 102 1.63 -5.67 9.74
N VAL A 103 2.33 -6.80 9.71
CA VAL A 103 3.73 -6.85 10.15
C VAL A 103 4.62 -6.05 9.21
N ALA A 104 4.49 -6.24 7.89
CA ALA A 104 5.29 -5.53 6.90
C ALA A 104 5.14 -4.00 6.98
N ALA A 105 3.91 -3.51 7.16
CA ALA A 105 3.62 -2.06 7.23
C ALA A 105 4.24 -1.37 8.46
N ARG A 106 4.71 -2.12 9.46
CA ARG A 106 5.41 -1.58 10.63
C ARG A 106 6.91 -1.39 10.41
N HIS A 107 7.44 -1.80 9.26
CA HIS A 107 8.83 -1.54 8.91
C HIS A 107 9.10 -0.02 8.97
N ALA A 108 10.20 0.39 9.61
CA ALA A 108 10.52 1.80 9.84
C ALA A 108 10.59 2.62 8.53
N ALA A 109 10.90 1.95 7.40
CA ALA A 109 10.90 2.58 6.09
C ALA A 109 9.51 2.97 5.55
N LEU A 110 8.45 2.39 6.08
CA LEU A 110 7.08 2.58 5.63
C LEU A 110 6.24 3.42 6.61
N ASN A 111 6.87 4.01 7.63
CA ASN A 111 6.16 4.92 8.52
C ASN A 111 5.76 6.19 7.77
N VAL A 112 4.45 6.36 7.58
CA VAL A 112 3.86 7.46 6.80
C VAL A 112 4.14 8.84 7.39
N HIS A 113 4.18 8.98 8.71
CA HIS A 113 4.46 10.27 9.36
C HIS A 113 5.91 10.68 9.13
N VAL A 114 6.84 9.74 9.28
CA VAL A 114 8.26 9.96 8.99
C VAL A 114 8.46 10.28 7.51
N GLY A 115 7.83 9.54 6.61
CA GLY A 115 7.91 9.79 5.17
C GLY A 115 7.40 11.19 4.79
N TYR A 116 6.27 11.60 5.34
CA TYR A 116 5.69 12.92 5.10
C TYR A 116 6.54 14.06 5.66
N GLU A 117 7.13 13.89 6.85
CA GLU A 117 8.01 14.92 7.40
C GLU A 117 9.28 15.06 6.57
N ILE A 118 9.91 13.95 6.16
CA ILE A 118 11.10 13.97 5.29
C ILE A 118 10.80 14.70 3.98
N TYR A 119 9.71 14.32 3.31
CA TYR A 119 9.36 14.94 2.03
C TYR A 119 8.89 16.39 2.18
N GLY A 120 8.11 16.69 3.22
CA GLY A 120 7.67 18.04 3.54
C GLY A 120 8.84 18.99 3.81
N LYS A 121 9.81 18.57 4.64
CA LYS A 121 11.05 19.34 4.88
C LYS A 121 11.82 19.56 3.58
N SER A 122 11.93 18.55 2.71
CA SER A 122 12.56 18.70 1.41
C SER A 122 11.84 19.69 0.50
N LEU A 123 10.50 19.70 0.46
CA LEU A 123 9.71 20.65 -0.35
C LEU A 123 9.86 22.09 0.14
N LEU A 124 10.03 22.26 1.46
CA LEU A 124 10.17 23.56 2.10
C LEU A 124 11.63 24.04 2.20
N GLY A 125 12.61 23.26 1.75
CA GLY A 125 14.03 23.60 1.84
C GLY A 125 14.61 23.58 3.27
N VAL A 126 13.99 22.83 4.19
CA VAL A 126 14.48 22.68 5.56
C VAL A 126 15.63 21.67 5.59
N ALA A 127 16.83 22.12 6.02
CA ALA A 127 18.04 21.30 5.98
C ALA A 127 18.10 20.18 7.02
N GLU A 128 17.32 20.28 8.10
CA GLU A 128 17.27 19.29 9.17
C GLU A 128 16.78 17.93 8.68
N ARG A 129 17.54 16.87 8.98
CA ARG A 129 17.18 15.49 8.62
C ARG A 129 16.77 14.69 9.85
N ILE A 130 15.66 13.98 9.71
CA ILE A 130 15.14 13.09 10.77
C ILE A 130 15.46 11.61 10.51
N SER A 131 16.07 11.28 9.36
CA SER A 131 16.49 9.92 9.03
C SER A 131 17.80 9.94 8.24
N PRO A 132 18.78 9.08 8.59
CA PRO A 132 20.02 8.93 7.84
C PRO A 132 19.89 8.02 6.60
N LEU A 133 18.72 7.39 6.42
CA LEU A 133 18.48 6.38 5.37
C LEU A 133 17.85 6.97 4.10
N VAL A 134 17.78 8.30 3.98
CA VAL A 134 17.26 9.02 2.81
C VAL A 134 18.35 9.84 2.18
#